data_AF-A0A8D9GIS7-F1
#
_entry.id   AF-A0A8D9GIS7-F1
#
_cell.length_a   1.000
_cell.length_b   1.000
_cell.length_c   1.000
_cell.angle_alpha   90.00
_cell.angle_beta   90.00
_cell.angle_gamma   90.00
#
_symmetry.space_group_name_H-M   'P 1'
#
loop_
_entity.id
_entity.type
_entity.pdbx_description
1 polymer ?
#
loop_
_entity_poly.entity_id
_entity_poly.type
_entity_poly.pdbx_seq_one_letter_code
_entity_poly.pdbx_strand_id
1 'polypeptide(L)'
;MGCFGRTGKSSKRSETKKKNNDFAKHNKLEIDANCVRKSADRDSQTQPSSEGSPCGDDVNKEVPSEEDQFSLDAKDSNVEDEVSGKKAMTFAFEELSVSTGNFRSDCLLGEGGFGKVYKGLIERINQQVVAIKQLDRNGAQGIREFVVEVMTLSLADHPNLVKLIGFCAQGVQRLLVYEYMPLGSLEDHLHDLPNGKTPLSWNNRMKIAAGAARGLEYLHDTMKPPVIYRDLKSSNILLGEDYHPKLSDFGLAKVGPSGDATHVSTRVMGTYGYCAPEYAMTGQLTFKSDIFSFGVVLLELITGMKAIYKTKARKDQTLVGWARPLFKDRKNFKKMVDPLMEGDYPVRGLYQALAIAAMCVQDQPGMRPVISDVVMALDHLASCSYDATHKDKRTNVIENRVDDEEKKVTESNVCMEEEKQEIKICSAQAN
;
A
#
# COMPACT_ATOMS: atom_id res chain seq x y z
N MET A 1 1.88 22.82 -65.61
CA MET A 1 0.50 22.92 -65.08
C MET A 1 0.63 22.82 -63.56
N GLY A 2 0.08 23.66 -62.68
CA GLY A 2 -0.68 24.92 -62.77
C GLY A 2 -1.22 25.16 -61.34
N CYS A 3 -0.77 26.16 -60.58
CA CYS A 3 -1.31 27.54 -60.51
C CYS A 3 -2.81 27.56 -60.15
N PHE A 4 -3.32 28.30 -59.13
CA PHE A 4 -2.83 29.46 -58.35
C PHE A 4 -3.06 29.21 -56.83
N GLY A 5 -2.61 29.99 -55.82
CA GLY A 5 -2.45 31.45 -55.66
C GLY A 5 -3.72 32.05 -55.01
N ARG A 6 -3.67 32.97 -54.02
CA ARG A 6 -2.68 34.02 -53.73
C ARG A 6 -2.48 34.30 -52.22
N THR A 7 -1.43 35.06 -51.91
CA THR A 7 -1.10 35.66 -50.60
C THR A 7 -1.71 37.06 -50.42
N GLY A 8 -1.72 37.56 -49.17
CA GLY A 8 -1.99 38.97 -48.85
C GLY A 8 -1.32 39.43 -47.55
N LYS A 9 -0.34 40.33 -47.64
CA LYS A 9 0.26 41.09 -46.51
C LYS A 9 0.06 42.59 -46.77
N SER A 10 -0.18 43.36 -45.72
CA SER A 10 0.10 44.82 -45.69
C SER A 10 0.40 45.27 -44.25
N SER A 11 0.96 46.48 -44.07
CA SER A 11 1.56 46.95 -42.81
C SER A 11 1.75 48.48 -42.77
N LYS A 12 1.93 49.06 -41.56
CA LYS A 12 2.18 50.50 -41.24
C LYS A 12 0.90 51.37 -41.39
N ARG A 13 0.72 52.56 -40.79
CA ARG A 13 1.48 53.51 -39.90
C ARG A 13 0.38 54.32 -39.10
N SER A 14 0.53 55.22 -38.11
CA SER A 14 1.62 55.92 -37.38
C SER A 14 1.05 56.72 -36.18
N GLU A 15 1.78 56.83 -35.06
CA GLU A 15 1.97 58.07 -34.22
C GLU A 15 0.72 58.74 -33.54
N THR A 16 0.76 59.53 -32.44
CA THR A 16 1.81 59.95 -31.47
C THR A 16 1.22 60.50 -30.13
N LYS A 17 2.03 60.47 -29.05
CA LYS A 17 2.17 61.45 -27.93
C LYS A 17 0.94 62.00 -27.17
N LYS A 18 0.89 61.73 -25.85
CA LYS A 18 0.95 62.70 -24.70
C LYS A 18 0.55 61.98 -23.38
N LYS A 19 0.82 62.46 -22.15
CA LYS A 19 2.01 63.06 -21.49
C LYS A 19 1.63 63.29 -20.00
N ASN A 20 2.61 63.40 -19.09
CA ASN A 20 2.51 63.83 -17.67
C ASN A 20 1.91 62.76 -16.70
N ASN A 21 2.54 62.38 -15.56
CA ASN A 21 2.99 63.10 -14.34
C ASN A 21 1.79 63.44 -13.41
N ASP A 22 1.82 63.30 -12.06
CA ASP A 22 2.88 62.83 -11.13
C ASP A 22 2.34 62.57 -9.70
N PHE A 23 3.26 62.23 -8.77
CA PHE A 23 3.22 62.36 -7.29
C PHE A 23 2.75 61.20 -6.41
N ALA A 24 3.39 61.13 -5.24
CA ALA A 24 3.35 60.03 -4.27
C ALA A 24 3.23 60.55 -2.83
N LYS A 25 2.86 59.64 -1.91
CA LYS A 25 3.13 59.62 -0.44
C LYS A 25 2.39 58.42 0.19
N HIS A 26 2.67 57.93 1.40
CA HIS A 26 3.91 57.64 2.15
C HIS A 26 3.49 56.98 3.50
N ASN A 27 4.45 56.48 4.31
CA ASN A 27 4.29 55.93 5.68
C ASN A 27 3.66 54.50 5.72
N LYS A 28 4.20 53.46 6.38
CA LYS A 28 5.28 53.25 7.38
C LYS A 28 4.91 53.48 8.86
N LEU A 29 5.60 52.71 9.72
CA LEU A 29 5.54 52.54 11.20
C LEU A 29 4.56 51.42 11.64
N GLU A 30 4.88 50.43 12.50
CA GLU A 30 5.74 50.33 13.72
C GLU A 30 5.08 50.99 14.96
N ILE A 31 5.09 50.46 16.21
CA ILE A 31 5.53 49.19 16.84
C ILE A 31 4.88 49.09 18.27
N ASP A 32 5.05 47.99 19.03
CA ASP A 32 4.80 47.85 20.51
C ASP A 32 3.35 47.99 21.06
N ALA A 33 3.04 47.73 22.35
CA ALA A 33 3.43 46.64 23.29
C ALA A 33 2.58 46.66 24.60
N ASN A 34 2.51 45.52 25.31
CA ASN A 34 2.19 45.29 26.74
C ASN A 34 1.48 46.36 27.61
N CYS A 35 0.26 46.04 28.10
CA CYS A 35 -0.17 46.11 29.51
C CYS A 35 -1.50 45.31 29.68
N VAL A 36 -1.83 44.49 30.69
CA VAL A 36 -1.48 44.30 32.13
C VAL A 36 -2.60 44.76 33.10
N ARG A 37 -3.40 43.76 33.55
CA ARG A 37 -4.07 43.59 34.88
C ARG A 37 -5.33 44.39 35.29
N LYS A 38 -6.22 43.64 35.97
CA LYS A 38 -7.21 44.02 37.03
C LYS A 38 -8.49 44.78 36.61
N SER A 39 -9.66 44.64 37.27
CA SER A 39 -10.16 43.60 38.22
C SER A 39 -11.62 43.85 38.66
N ALA A 40 -12.36 42.78 38.98
CA ALA A 40 -13.55 42.74 39.85
C ALA A 40 -14.84 43.45 39.31
N ASP A 41 -16.07 43.20 39.78
CA ASP A 41 -16.58 42.22 40.78
C ASP A 41 -18.12 42.01 40.63
N ARG A 42 -18.70 41.03 41.35
CA ARG A 42 -20.15 40.92 41.77
C ARG A 42 -21.24 40.69 40.68
N ASP A 43 -22.40 40.08 40.97
CA ASP A 43 -22.82 39.06 41.99
C ASP A 43 -24.22 38.49 41.60
N SER A 44 -24.78 37.58 42.43
CA SER A 44 -26.18 37.07 42.52
C SER A 44 -26.56 35.73 41.86
N GLN A 45 -26.29 34.65 42.60
CA GLN A 45 -27.23 33.57 43.02
C GLN A 45 -28.41 33.16 42.09
N THR A 46 -28.49 31.86 41.75
CA THR A 46 -29.56 30.91 42.19
C THR A 46 -29.16 29.46 41.83
N GLN A 47 -29.58 28.48 42.65
CA GLN A 47 -29.33 27.02 42.57
C GLN A 47 -30.59 26.29 43.12
N PRO A 48 -30.71 24.93 43.16
CA PRO A 48 -29.81 23.85 42.68
C PRO A 48 -30.51 22.72 41.87
N SER A 49 -29.73 21.75 41.35
CA SER A 49 -30.06 20.31 41.41
C SER A 49 -28.86 19.40 41.01
N SER A 50 -28.41 18.55 41.95
CA SER A 50 -27.69 17.25 41.84
C SER A 50 -27.00 16.88 40.49
N GLU A 51 -25.65 16.83 40.43
CA GLU A 51 -24.77 15.65 40.66
C GLU A 51 -24.50 14.80 39.37
N GLY A 52 -23.27 14.38 39.04
CA GLY A 52 -21.97 14.55 39.70
C GLY A 52 -20.76 14.40 38.74
N SER A 53 -19.55 14.69 39.24
CA SER A 53 -18.26 14.84 38.52
C SER A 53 -17.45 13.51 38.43
N PRO A 54 -16.24 13.43 37.79
CA PRO A 54 -15.44 14.50 37.17
C PRO A 54 -14.87 14.21 35.75
N CYS A 55 -14.26 15.23 35.15
CA CYS A 55 -13.32 15.09 34.04
C CYS A 55 -11.94 14.62 34.54
N GLY A 56 -11.18 13.92 33.70
CA GLY A 56 -9.78 13.58 33.93
C GLY A 56 -8.95 13.74 32.65
N ASP A 57 -8.28 14.88 32.50
CA ASP A 57 -7.35 15.15 31.39
C ASP A 57 -5.96 14.52 31.68
N ASP A 58 -5.89 13.19 31.66
CA ASP A 58 -4.61 12.48 31.77
C ASP A 58 -3.79 12.57 30.47
N VAL A 59 -3.05 13.67 30.36
CA VAL A 59 -1.97 13.83 29.38
C VAL A 59 -0.83 12.87 29.76
N ASN A 60 -0.93 11.63 29.30
CA ASN A 60 0.15 10.64 29.40
C ASN A 60 1.39 11.15 28.66
N LYS A 61 2.30 11.78 29.43
CA LYS A 61 3.67 12.05 29.00
C LYS A 61 4.37 10.71 28.82
N GLU A 62 4.90 10.48 27.62
CA GLU A 62 5.73 9.31 27.36
C GLU A 62 6.96 9.32 28.28
N VAL A 63 7.08 8.31 29.14
CA VAL A 63 8.35 7.91 29.76
C VAL A 63 8.91 6.82 28.86
N PRO A 64 10.09 7.01 28.22
CA PRO A 64 10.68 5.97 27.38
C PRO A 64 11.05 4.75 28.21
N SER A 65 10.52 3.58 27.85
CA SER A 65 10.99 2.29 28.34
C SER A 65 12.26 1.88 27.60
N GLU A 66 13.27 1.36 28.29
CA GLU A 66 14.64 1.18 27.78
C GLU A 66 14.82 0.07 26.72
N GLU A 67 13.74 -0.49 26.19
CA GLU A 67 13.74 -1.58 25.19
C GLU A 67 13.71 -1.12 23.72
N ASP A 68 13.52 0.18 23.44
CA ASP A 68 13.59 0.75 22.08
C ASP A 68 15.04 1.01 21.59
N GLN A 69 16.06 0.64 22.39
CA GLN A 69 17.48 0.85 22.06
C GLN A 69 18.06 -0.27 21.17
N PHE A 70 17.73 -0.19 19.88
CA PHE A 70 18.69 -0.54 18.82
C PHE A 70 19.03 0.68 17.95
N SER A 71 19.27 1.81 18.61
CA SER A 71 20.03 2.91 18.02
C SER A 71 21.48 2.46 17.81
N LEU A 72 21.81 2.01 16.60
CA LEU A 72 23.19 1.88 16.17
C LEU A 72 23.85 3.27 16.30
N ASP A 73 24.92 3.36 17.09
CA ASP A 73 25.60 4.63 17.36
C ASP A 73 26.18 5.22 16.07
N ALA A 74 25.52 6.26 15.55
CA ALA A 74 25.97 7.02 14.39
C ALA A 74 27.10 8.01 14.77
N LYS A 75 28.13 7.49 15.46
CA LYS A 75 29.38 8.16 15.80
C LYS A 75 30.53 7.20 15.51
N ASP A 76 31.53 7.71 14.80
CA ASP A 76 32.79 7.03 14.48
C ASP A 76 32.66 5.71 13.71
N SER A 77 31.90 5.76 12.60
CA SER A 77 32.15 4.89 11.44
C SER A 77 32.44 5.74 10.20
N ASN A 78 33.71 5.78 9.77
CA ASN A 78 34.04 6.20 8.40
C ASN A 78 33.41 5.17 7.45
N VAL A 79 32.55 5.61 6.52
CA VAL A 79 31.75 4.71 5.66
C VAL A 79 32.55 4.30 4.40
N GLU A 80 33.77 3.85 4.63
CA GLU A 80 34.67 3.26 3.63
C GLU A 80 34.86 1.77 3.93
N ASP A 81 34.87 0.99 2.85
CA ASP A 81 35.06 -0.47 2.74
C ASP A 81 33.96 -1.48 3.19
N GLU A 82 34.00 -2.60 2.44
CA GLU A 82 33.40 -3.94 2.62
C GLU A 82 31.89 -4.13 2.90
N VAL A 83 31.06 -3.81 1.90
CA VAL A 83 29.93 -4.71 1.52
C VAL A 83 29.88 -4.84 -0.01
N SER A 84 29.99 -6.06 -0.53
CA SER A 84 29.97 -6.33 -1.99
C SER A 84 28.55 -6.38 -2.55
N GLY A 85 27.90 -5.23 -2.59
CA GLY A 85 26.62 -4.98 -3.26
C GLY A 85 26.70 -3.69 -4.09
N LYS A 86 25.74 -3.47 -5.01
CA LYS A 86 25.63 -2.20 -5.74
C LYS A 86 25.09 -1.10 -4.83
N LYS A 87 25.96 -0.56 -3.98
CA LYS A 87 25.70 0.49 -2.98
C LYS A 87 24.93 1.66 -3.60
N ALA A 88 23.82 2.04 -2.96
CA ALA A 88 22.95 3.13 -3.42
C ALA A 88 23.74 4.44 -3.57
N MET A 89 23.60 5.13 -4.71
CA MET A 89 24.41 6.31 -5.01
C MET A 89 24.04 7.51 -4.12
N THR A 90 25.02 8.29 -3.69
CA THR A 90 24.75 9.61 -3.13
C THR A 90 24.55 10.64 -4.25
N PHE A 91 23.53 11.48 -4.11
CA PHE A 91 23.17 12.55 -5.04
C PHE A 91 23.23 13.91 -4.35
N ALA A 92 23.61 14.96 -5.10
CA ALA A 92 23.49 16.33 -4.61
C ALA A 92 22.03 16.81 -4.65
N PHE A 93 21.62 17.70 -3.74
CA PHE A 93 20.28 18.29 -3.78
C PHE A 93 20.07 19.12 -5.05
N GLU A 94 21.09 19.86 -5.48
CA GLU A 94 21.06 20.67 -6.71
C GLU A 94 20.89 19.79 -7.96
N GLU A 95 21.57 18.64 -8.03
CA GLU A 95 21.44 17.63 -9.10
C GLU A 95 19.98 17.14 -9.20
N LEU A 96 19.38 16.73 -8.08
CA LEU A 96 17.97 16.29 -8.05
C LEU A 96 16.97 17.43 -8.28
N SER A 97 17.32 18.67 -7.92
CA SER A 97 16.52 19.85 -8.22
C SER A 97 16.51 20.12 -9.73
N VAL A 98 17.67 20.15 -10.38
CA VAL A 98 17.78 20.31 -11.84
C VAL A 98 17.05 19.18 -12.57
N SER A 99 17.25 17.92 -12.16
CA SER A 99 16.56 16.75 -12.73
C SER A 99 15.02 16.77 -12.62
N THR A 100 14.44 17.59 -11.74
CA THR A 100 12.99 17.76 -11.56
C THR A 100 12.48 19.16 -11.98
N GLY A 101 13.32 19.94 -12.69
CA GLY A 101 13.00 21.31 -13.10
C GLY A 101 12.78 22.28 -11.93
N ASN A 102 13.38 21.98 -10.77
CA ASN A 102 13.14 22.52 -9.44
C ASN A 102 11.78 22.08 -8.84
N PHE A 103 11.54 20.77 -8.77
CA PHE A 103 10.38 20.14 -8.13
C PHE A 103 9.03 20.68 -8.64
N ARG A 104 8.92 20.90 -9.96
CA ARG A 104 7.71 21.46 -10.58
C ARG A 104 6.50 20.53 -10.45
N SER A 105 5.31 21.13 -10.49
CA SER A 105 4.03 20.40 -10.42
C SER A 105 3.76 19.49 -11.62
N ASP A 106 4.28 19.78 -12.81
CA ASP A 106 4.19 18.90 -13.98
C ASP A 106 5.19 17.73 -13.95
N CYS A 107 6.13 17.74 -13.00
CA CYS A 107 6.95 16.60 -12.64
C CYS A 107 6.35 15.77 -11.49
N LEU A 108 5.28 16.23 -10.81
CA LEU A 108 4.70 15.50 -9.68
C LEU A 108 3.99 14.22 -10.15
N LEU A 109 4.37 13.08 -9.59
CA LEU A 109 3.75 11.77 -9.81
C LEU A 109 2.70 11.44 -8.75
N GLY A 110 2.91 11.90 -7.51
CA GLY A 110 1.99 11.65 -6.41
C GLY A 110 2.43 12.33 -5.11
N GLU A 111 1.51 12.39 -4.15
CA GLU A 111 1.70 12.97 -2.81
C GLU A 111 0.91 12.15 -1.80
N GLY A 112 1.50 11.88 -0.64
CA GLY A 112 0.88 11.07 0.41
C GLY A 112 1.57 11.27 1.76
N GLY A 113 1.26 10.40 2.73
CA GLY A 113 1.79 10.50 4.10
C GLY A 113 3.31 10.36 4.23
N PHE A 114 4.00 9.96 3.16
CA PHE A 114 5.46 9.83 3.05
C PHE A 114 6.09 10.92 2.17
N GLY A 115 5.40 12.06 1.98
CA GLY A 115 5.86 13.19 1.17
C GLY A 115 5.46 13.11 -0.31
N LYS A 116 6.28 13.73 -1.18
CA LYS A 116 5.96 13.98 -2.60
C LYS A 116 6.92 13.23 -3.52
N VAL A 117 6.40 12.59 -4.56
CA VAL A 117 7.19 11.84 -5.55
C VAL A 117 7.19 12.58 -6.88
N TYR A 118 8.39 12.84 -7.41
CA TYR A 118 8.60 13.57 -8.66
C TYR A 118 9.27 12.69 -9.73
N LYS A 119 8.82 12.79 -10.98
CA LYS A 119 9.54 12.26 -12.14
C LYS A 119 10.78 13.12 -12.39
N GLY A 120 11.93 12.48 -12.54
CA GLY A 120 13.18 13.18 -12.88
C GLY A 120 13.94 12.53 -14.03
N LEU A 121 14.88 13.29 -14.60
CA LEU A 121 15.84 12.82 -15.60
C LEU A 121 17.25 13.08 -15.06
N ILE A 122 18.02 12.04 -14.75
CA ILE A 122 19.37 12.20 -14.18
C ILE A 122 20.42 11.96 -15.26
N GLU A 123 21.05 13.05 -15.71
CA GLU A 123 22.06 13.04 -16.78
C GLU A 123 23.25 12.13 -16.46
N ARG A 124 23.74 12.18 -15.20
CA ARG A 124 24.91 11.43 -14.71
C ARG A 124 24.79 9.91 -14.83
N ILE A 125 23.58 9.37 -14.97
CA ILE A 125 23.31 7.93 -15.19
C ILE A 125 22.64 7.73 -16.55
N ASN A 126 23.31 8.18 -17.61
CA ASN A 126 22.89 8.02 -19.02
C ASN A 126 21.49 8.58 -19.32
N GLN A 127 21.11 9.71 -18.70
CA GLN A 127 19.76 10.29 -18.80
C GLN A 127 18.65 9.30 -18.38
N GLN A 128 18.88 8.49 -17.35
CA GLN A 128 17.85 7.58 -16.84
C GLN A 128 16.66 8.36 -16.25
N VAL A 129 15.45 7.93 -16.60
CA VAL A 129 14.20 8.40 -16.00
C VAL A 129 14.01 7.73 -14.64
N VAL A 130 13.74 8.54 -13.62
CA VAL A 130 13.68 8.13 -12.21
C VAL A 130 12.43 8.66 -11.51
N ALA A 131 12.09 8.06 -10.37
CA ALA A 131 11.15 8.61 -9.40
C ALA A 131 11.91 9.11 -8.16
N ILE A 132 11.75 10.39 -7.81
CA ILE A 132 12.45 11.07 -6.72
C ILE A 132 11.43 11.39 -5.62
N LYS A 133 11.43 10.60 -4.53
CA LYS A 133 10.59 10.78 -3.35
C LYS A 133 11.27 11.79 -2.42
N GLN A 134 10.70 12.98 -2.26
CA GLN A 134 11.10 13.98 -1.27
C GLN A 134 10.25 13.77 -0.01
N LEU A 135 10.89 13.33 1.07
CA LEU A 135 10.25 13.08 2.36
C LEU A 135 9.95 14.39 3.09
N ASP A 136 8.93 14.36 3.96
CA ASP A 136 8.49 15.57 4.66
C ASP A 136 9.53 16.07 5.67
N ARG A 137 9.88 17.35 5.52
CA ARG A 137 11.01 18.00 6.22
C ARG A 137 10.75 18.28 7.71
N ASN A 138 9.50 18.13 8.17
CA ASN A 138 9.01 18.69 9.43
C ASN A 138 8.75 17.63 10.52
N GLY A 139 9.10 16.37 10.31
CA GLY A 139 8.80 15.28 11.24
C GLY A 139 9.95 14.31 11.50
N ALA A 140 10.18 13.98 12.77
CA ALA A 140 11.10 12.90 13.17
C ALA A 140 10.74 11.54 12.55
N GLN A 141 9.47 11.36 12.15
CA GLN A 141 8.98 10.18 11.45
C GLN A 141 9.62 10.03 10.06
N GLY A 142 9.66 11.08 9.23
CA GLY A 142 10.27 11.04 7.90
C GLY A 142 11.78 10.78 7.92
N ILE A 143 12.47 11.15 9.01
CA ILE A 143 13.89 10.81 9.21
C ILE A 143 14.05 9.31 9.51
N ARG A 144 13.16 8.70 10.30
CA ARG A 144 13.18 7.25 10.53
C ARG A 144 12.86 6.48 9.25
N GLU A 145 11.82 6.90 8.52
CA GLU A 145 11.42 6.30 7.25
C GLU A 145 12.55 6.36 6.22
N PHE A 146 13.27 7.48 6.12
CA PHE A 146 14.49 7.60 5.31
C PHE A 146 15.54 6.53 5.67
N VAL A 147 15.88 6.41 6.95
CA VAL A 147 16.93 5.48 7.41
C VAL A 147 16.49 4.03 7.17
N VAL A 148 15.25 3.67 7.51
CA VAL A 148 14.70 2.33 7.26
C VAL A 148 14.72 2.00 5.75
N GLU A 149 14.27 2.91 4.90
CA GLU A 149 14.15 2.68 3.46
C GLU A 149 15.52 2.61 2.77
N VAL A 150 16.50 3.46 3.17
CA VAL A 150 17.89 3.35 2.69
C VAL A 150 18.54 2.04 3.16
N MET A 151 18.42 1.68 4.45
CA MET A 151 19.10 0.49 4.98
C MET A 151 18.50 -0.81 4.41
N THR A 152 17.17 -0.88 4.27
CA THR A 152 16.48 -2.04 3.70
C THR A 152 16.82 -2.21 2.21
N LEU A 153 16.69 -1.15 1.41
CA LEU A 153 16.89 -1.25 -0.05
C LEU A 153 18.35 -1.19 -0.51
N SER A 154 19.29 -0.85 0.38
CA SER A 154 20.73 -1.05 0.11
C SER A 154 21.16 -2.52 0.25
N LEU A 155 20.35 -3.35 0.93
CA LEU A 155 20.59 -4.78 1.12
C LEU A 155 19.70 -5.68 0.24
N ALA A 156 18.63 -5.13 -0.33
CA ALA A 156 17.68 -5.88 -1.17
C ALA A 156 17.99 -5.74 -2.68
N ASP A 157 18.12 -6.87 -3.38
CA ASP A 157 18.10 -6.92 -4.85
C ASP A 157 17.24 -8.10 -5.31
N HIS A 158 16.02 -7.81 -5.76
CA HIS A 158 15.02 -8.81 -6.15
C HIS A 158 14.09 -8.24 -7.23
N PRO A 159 13.77 -8.99 -8.31
CA PRO A 159 12.97 -8.47 -9.43
C PRO A 159 11.57 -7.99 -9.07
N ASN A 160 10.99 -8.39 -7.93
CA ASN A 160 9.68 -7.93 -7.48
C ASN A 160 9.74 -6.90 -6.32
N LEU A 161 10.87 -6.21 -6.12
CA LEU A 161 11.00 -5.02 -5.26
C LEU A 161 11.47 -3.81 -6.10
N VAL A 162 11.07 -2.59 -5.74
CA VAL A 162 11.50 -1.36 -6.41
C VAL A 162 12.93 -1.01 -6.02
N LYS A 163 13.80 -0.87 -7.02
CA LYS A 163 15.23 -0.63 -6.83
C LYS A 163 15.52 0.82 -6.43
N LEU A 164 16.11 0.99 -5.25
CA LEU A 164 16.77 2.24 -4.85
C LEU A 164 18.03 2.43 -5.70
N ILE A 165 18.04 3.48 -6.53
CA ILE A 165 19.22 3.91 -7.31
C ILE A 165 20.16 4.73 -6.41
N GLY A 166 19.59 5.52 -5.49
CA GLY A 166 20.37 6.36 -4.58
C GLY A 166 19.54 7.28 -3.70
N PHE A 167 20.22 8.19 -3.00
CA PHE A 167 19.60 9.10 -2.03
C PHE A 167 20.34 10.44 -1.94
N CYS A 168 19.67 11.46 -1.39
CA CYS A 168 20.28 12.71 -0.96
C CYS A 168 19.98 12.96 0.52
N ALA A 169 21.03 13.28 1.29
CA ALA A 169 20.97 13.52 2.74
C ALA A 169 21.58 14.88 3.13
N GLN A 170 21.62 15.85 2.21
CA GLN A 170 22.31 17.13 2.43
C GLN A 170 21.53 18.06 3.38
N GLY A 171 22.09 18.32 4.57
CA GLY A 171 21.47 19.17 5.59
C GLY A 171 20.13 18.59 6.07
N VAL A 172 19.04 19.35 5.89
CA VAL A 172 17.66 18.90 6.18
C VAL A 172 17.00 18.13 5.03
N GLN A 173 17.63 18.07 3.85
CA GLN A 173 17.04 17.41 2.68
C GLN A 173 17.15 15.89 2.83
N ARG A 174 16.02 15.19 2.64
CA ARG A 174 15.94 13.73 2.60
C ARG A 174 15.16 13.34 1.34
N LEU A 175 15.88 12.83 0.35
CA LEU A 175 15.29 12.39 -0.91
C LEU A 175 15.80 10.99 -1.27
N LEU A 176 14.92 10.19 -1.86
CA LEU A 176 15.18 8.83 -2.30
C LEU A 176 14.92 8.73 -3.81
N VAL A 177 15.81 8.06 -4.53
CA VAL A 177 15.82 8.00 -5.99
C VAL A 177 15.62 6.55 -6.43
N TYR A 178 14.53 6.29 -7.14
CA TYR A 178 14.12 4.96 -7.59
C TYR A 178 14.11 4.85 -9.11
N GLU A 179 14.13 3.61 -9.59
CA GLU A 179 13.66 3.33 -10.96
C GLU A 179 12.23 3.88 -11.18
N TYR A 180 11.99 4.44 -12.36
CA TYR A 180 10.66 4.94 -12.72
C TYR A 180 9.75 3.77 -13.15
N MET A 181 8.59 3.65 -12.52
CA MET A 181 7.60 2.60 -12.77
C MET A 181 6.52 3.12 -13.75
N PRO A 182 6.56 2.76 -15.05
CA PRO A 182 5.82 3.48 -16.09
C PRO A 182 4.30 3.34 -16.03
N LEU A 183 3.76 2.30 -15.40
CA LEU A 183 2.31 2.10 -15.31
C LEU A 183 1.70 2.62 -14.00
N GLY A 184 2.47 3.19 -13.07
CA GLY A 184 1.94 3.66 -11.78
C GLY A 184 1.72 2.54 -10.76
N SER A 185 0.74 2.69 -9.87
CA SER A 185 0.38 1.72 -8.83
C SER A 185 -0.70 0.73 -9.27
N LEU A 186 -0.85 -0.39 -8.58
CA LEU A 186 -1.96 -1.33 -8.80
C LEU A 186 -3.32 -0.69 -8.50
N GLU A 187 -3.39 0.23 -7.53
CA GLU A 187 -4.59 1.02 -7.24
C GLU A 187 -5.10 1.76 -8.51
N ASP A 188 -4.18 2.35 -9.30
CA ASP A 188 -4.52 3.04 -10.56
C ASP A 188 -5.13 2.14 -11.65
N HIS A 189 -5.06 0.80 -11.50
CA HIS A 189 -5.58 -0.19 -12.46
C HIS A 189 -6.71 -1.08 -11.93
N LEU A 190 -7.06 -0.95 -10.65
CA LEU A 190 -8.24 -1.58 -10.06
C LEU A 190 -9.35 -0.55 -9.77
N HIS A 191 -8.97 0.62 -9.26
CA HIS A 191 -9.89 1.54 -8.60
C HIS A 191 -10.16 2.79 -9.44
N ASP A 192 -11.39 3.29 -9.39
CA ASP A 192 -11.86 4.53 -10.04
C ASP A 192 -11.44 4.67 -11.54
N LEU A 193 -11.37 3.56 -12.26
CA LEU A 193 -10.90 3.46 -13.65
C LEU A 193 -11.60 4.49 -14.58
N PRO A 194 -10.85 5.33 -15.32
CA PRO A 194 -11.42 6.25 -16.29
C PRO A 194 -12.19 5.54 -17.41
N ASN A 195 -13.31 6.13 -17.83
CA ASN A 195 -14.16 5.62 -18.92
C ASN A 195 -13.32 5.25 -20.17
N GLY A 196 -13.35 3.97 -20.56
CA GLY A 196 -12.62 3.46 -21.73
C GLY A 196 -11.19 2.98 -21.46
N LYS A 197 -10.67 3.08 -20.22
CA LYS A 197 -9.46 2.34 -19.81
C LYS A 197 -9.80 0.85 -19.66
N THR A 198 -9.09 -0.01 -20.37
CA THR A 198 -9.26 -1.47 -20.25
C THR A 198 -8.94 -1.94 -18.83
N PRO A 199 -9.83 -2.70 -18.15
CA PRO A 199 -9.56 -3.31 -16.85
C PRO A 199 -8.41 -4.33 -16.92
N LEU A 200 -7.79 -4.63 -15.78
CA LEU A 200 -6.84 -5.75 -15.70
C LEU A 200 -7.55 -7.08 -16.00
N SER A 201 -6.97 -7.88 -16.90
CA SER A 201 -7.42 -9.25 -17.16
C SER A 201 -7.11 -10.20 -15.99
N TRP A 202 -7.80 -11.34 -15.92
CA TRP A 202 -7.51 -12.39 -14.94
C TRP A 202 -6.03 -12.77 -14.89
N ASN A 203 -5.40 -12.99 -16.06
CA ASN A 203 -3.99 -13.37 -16.17
C ASN A 203 -3.07 -12.30 -15.58
N ASN A 204 -3.33 -11.01 -15.84
CA ASN A 204 -2.55 -9.92 -15.27
C ASN A 204 -2.76 -9.83 -13.75
N ARG A 205 -3.99 -9.99 -13.25
CA ARG A 205 -4.28 -10.00 -11.80
C ARG A 205 -3.52 -11.12 -11.08
N MET A 206 -3.46 -12.33 -11.66
CA MET A 206 -2.70 -13.45 -11.09
C MET A 206 -1.18 -13.26 -11.22
N LYS A 207 -0.67 -12.73 -12.34
CA LYS A 207 0.75 -12.35 -12.50
C LYS A 207 1.18 -11.33 -11.43
N ILE A 208 0.32 -10.35 -11.16
CA ILE A 208 0.55 -9.31 -10.15
C ILE A 208 0.53 -9.92 -8.74
N ALA A 209 -0.46 -10.74 -8.40
CA ALA A 209 -0.53 -11.45 -7.12
C ALA A 209 0.72 -12.30 -6.85
N ALA A 210 1.11 -13.13 -7.81
CA ALA A 210 2.27 -14.02 -7.71
C ALA A 210 3.59 -13.24 -7.54
N GLY A 211 3.79 -12.17 -8.33
CA GLY A 211 4.97 -11.33 -8.19
C GLY A 211 5.03 -10.54 -6.88
N ALA A 212 3.90 -10.01 -6.40
CA ALA A 212 3.84 -9.39 -5.08
C ALA A 212 4.14 -10.40 -3.95
N ALA A 213 3.67 -11.64 -4.07
CA ALA A 213 3.95 -12.71 -3.11
C ALA A 213 5.45 -13.07 -3.08
N ARG A 214 6.11 -13.24 -4.23
CA ARG A 214 7.57 -13.47 -4.30
C ARG A 214 8.37 -12.27 -3.78
N GLY A 215 7.87 -11.05 -4.00
CA GLY A 215 8.42 -9.84 -3.38
C GLY A 215 8.43 -9.94 -1.84
N LEU A 216 7.32 -10.41 -1.25
CA LEU A 216 7.18 -10.57 0.20
C LEU A 216 8.00 -11.78 0.74
N GLU A 217 8.04 -12.89 0.00
CA GLU A 217 8.86 -14.08 0.30
C GLU A 217 10.34 -13.72 0.42
N TYR A 218 10.86 -12.90 -0.50
CA TYR A 218 12.23 -12.42 -0.42
C TYR A 218 12.51 -11.65 0.88
N LEU A 219 11.57 -10.79 1.32
CA LEU A 219 11.72 -10.01 2.57
C LEU A 219 11.66 -10.90 3.82
N HIS A 220 10.77 -11.90 3.83
CA HIS A 220 10.55 -12.78 4.98
C HIS A 220 11.63 -13.86 5.11
N ASP A 221 11.95 -14.56 4.02
CA ASP A 221 12.70 -15.82 4.05
C ASP A 221 14.12 -15.71 3.44
N THR A 222 14.38 -14.71 2.59
CA THR A 222 15.69 -14.54 1.90
C THR A 222 16.57 -13.46 2.52
N MET A 223 16.01 -12.31 2.92
CA MET A 223 16.78 -11.24 3.57
C MET A 223 17.35 -11.66 4.93
N LYS A 224 18.54 -11.14 5.25
CA LYS A 224 19.24 -11.40 6.52
C LYS A 224 19.75 -10.08 7.11
N PRO A 225 19.20 -9.61 8.25
CA PRO A 225 18.07 -10.20 8.98
C PRO A 225 16.75 -10.12 8.16
N PRO A 226 15.75 -10.97 8.47
CA PRO A 226 14.45 -10.95 7.78
C PRO A 226 13.67 -9.67 8.08
N VAL A 227 12.77 -9.27 7.18
CA VAL A 227 12.10 -7.96 7.21
C VAL A 227 10.58 -8.13 7.11
N ILE A 228 9.83 -7.53 8.04
CA ILE A 228 8.38 -7.37 7.97
C ILE A 228 8.10 -6.05 7.25
N TYR A 229 7.27 -6.09 6.21
CA TYR A 229 7.03 -4.99 5.28
C TYR A 229 5.95 -4.01 5.76
N ARG A 230 4.95 -4.51 6.51
CA ARG A 230 4.02 -3.78 7.40
C ARG A 230 3.00 -2.83 6.74
N ASP A 231 3.21 -2.36 5.51
CA ASP A 231 2.28 -1.49 4.78
C ASP A 231 1.95 -2.01 3.36
N LEU A 232 1.77 -3.32 3.23
CA LEU A 232 1.35 -3.94 1.96
C LEU A 232 -0.10 -3.55 1.61
N LYS A 233 -0.26 -2.85 0.48
CA LYS A 233 -1.52 -2.36 -0.09
C LYS A 233 -1.40 -2.16 -1.60
N SER A 234 -2.51 -2.02 -2.32
CA SER A 234 -2.52 -1.82 -3.78
C SER A 234 -1.76 -0.55 -4.23
N SER A 235 -1.81 0.55 -3.47
CA SER A 235 -1.03 1.76 -3.75
C SER A 235 0.50 1.54 -3.74
N ASN A 236 0.99 0.60 -2.91
CA ASN A 236 2.42 0.31 -2.73
C ASN A 236 2.93 -0.82 -3.65
N ILE A 237 2.10 -1.34 -4.54
CA ILE A 237 2.51 -2.28 -5.59
C ILE A 237 2.60 -1.50 -6.90
N LEU A 238 3.81 -1.16 -7.34
CA LEU A 238 4.02 -0.44 -8.58
C LEU A 238 4.18 -1.39 -9.77
N LEU A 239 3.70 -0.97 -10.94
CA LEU A 239 3.64 -1.79 -12.15
C LEU A 239 4.63 -1.28 -13.21
N GLY A 240 5.51 -2.19 -13.63
CA GLY A 240 6.47 -1.99 -14.71
C GLY A 240 5.86 -2.28 -16.09
N GLU A 241 6.72 -2.36 -17.10
CA GLU A 241 6.34 -2.89 -18.42
C GLU A 241 5.74 -4.31 -18.28
N ASP A 242 4.85 -4.67 -19.21
CA ASP A 242 4.04 -5.89 -19.17
C ASP A 242 3.31 -6.17 -17.84
N TYR A 243 2.98 -5.13 -17.05
CA TYR A 243 2.38 -5.25 -15.72
C TYR A 243 3.24 -6.07 -14.73
N HIS A 244 4.57 -6.01 -14.85
CA HIS A 244 5.47 -6.65 -13.89
C HIS A 244 5.43 -5.93 -12.53
N PRO A 245 5.02 -6.58 -11.42
CA PRO A 245 4.81 -5.90 -10.15
C PRO A 245 6.10 -5.73 -9.34
N LYS A 246 6.21 -4.64 -8.58
CA LYS A 246 7.27 -4.41 -7.60
C LYS A 246 6.72 -3.76 -6.34
N LEU A 247 7.09 -4.27 -5.16
CA LEU A 247 6.77 -3.63 -3.88
C LEU A 247 7.58 -2.33 -3.71
N SER A 248 6.94 -1.26 -3.21
CA SER A 248 7.50 0.07 -3.00
C SER A 248 7.17 0.60 -1.59
N ASP A 249 7.77 1.73 -1.21
CA ASP A 249 7.54 2.40 0.08
C ASP A 249 7.82 1.52 1.31
N PHE A 250 9.10 1.39 1.63
CA PHE A 250 9.60 0.57 2.73
C PHE A 250 9.78 1.37 4.03
N GLY A 251 9.33 2.64 4.09
CA GLY A 251 9.57 3.52 5.24
C GLY A 251 9.03 2.99 6.58
N LEU A 252 7.98 2.16 6.55
CA LEU A 252 7.40 1.53 7.74
C LEU A 252 7.96 0.13 8.06
N ALA A 253 8.80 -0.44 7.20
CA ALA A 253 9.35 -1.79 7.38
C ALA A 253 10.11 -1.92 8.72
N LYS A 254 10.13 -3.13 9.29
CA LYS A 254 10.87 -3.40 10.54
C LYS A 254 11.56 -4.76 10.44
N VAL A 255 12.77 -4.86 10.97
CA VAL A 255 13.46 -6.14 11.14
C VAL A 255 12.56 -7.08 11.94
N GLY A 256 12.43 -8.33 11.48
CA GLY A 256 11.59 -9.34 12.08
C GLY A 256 12.10 -9.86 13.43
N PRO A 257 11.33 -10.70 14.13
CA PRO A 257 11.75 -11.32 15.37
C PRO A 257 13.05 -12.10 15.19
N SER A 258 13.91 -12.08 16.20
CA SER A 258 15.24 -12.70 16.19
C SER A 258 15.48 -13.48 17.49
N GLY A 259 16.22 -14.58 17.41
CA GLY A 259 16.36 -15.52 18.53
C GLY A 259 15.00 -16.16 18.89
N ASP A 260 14.70 -16.24 20.17
CA ASP A 260 13.46 -16.84 20.70
C ASP A 260 12.23 -15.92 20.61
N ALA A 261 12.38 -14.71 20.07
CA ALA A 261 11.29 -13.74 19.96
C ALA A 261 10.22 -14.21 18.95
N THR A 262 8.94 -14.18 19.34
CA THR A 262 7.81 -14.61 18.47
C THR A 262 7.18 -13.47 17.67
N HIS A 263 7.44 -12.22 18.07
CA HIS A 263 6.84 -11.01 17.53
C HIS A 263 7.77 -9.81 17.76
N VAL A 264 7.48 -8.70 17.09
CA VAL A 264 8.13 -7.41 17.32
C VAL A 264 7.12 -6.47 17.96
N SER A 265 7.31 -6.15 19.23
CA SER A 265 6.53 -5.09 19.89
C SER A 265 6.83 -3.74 19.22
N THR A 266 5.79 -3.03 18.81
CA THR A 266 5.92 -1.74 18.13
C THR A 266 4.62 -0.96 18.16
N ARG A 267 4.70 0.39 18.13
CA ARG A 267 3.51 1.22 17.89
C ARG A 267 2.80 0.77 16.61
N VAL A 268 1.47 0.68 16.66
CA VAL A 268 0.64 0.36 15.49
C VAL A 268 0.81 1.45 14.42
N MET A 269 1.24 1.01 13.24
CA MET A 269 1.44 1.78 12.00
C MET A 269 1.13 0.87 10.80
N GLY A 270 0.76 1.46 9.67
CA GLY A 270 0.28 0.77 8.47
C GLY A 270 -1.12 1.24 8.10
N THR A 271 -1.56 0.94 6.88
CA THR A 271 -2.81 1.47 6.32
C THR A 271 -4.03 0.74 6.89
N TYR A 272 -5.02 1.50 7.36
CA TYR A 272 -6.30 0.95 7.85
C TYR A 272 -7.00 0.14 6.76
N GLY A 273 -7.74 -0.91 7.14
CA GLY A 273 -8.36 -1.87 6.21
C GLY A 273 -7.43 -3.02 5.78
N TYR A 274 -6.11 -2.78 5.70
CA TYR A 274 -5.09 -3.81 5.45
C TYR A 274 -4.51 -4.38 6.74
N CYS A 275 -4.42 -3.56 7.80
CA CYS A 275 -3.83 -3.94 9.08
C CYS A 275 -4.49 -5.18 9.73
N ALA A 276 -3.67 -6.16 10.13
CA ALA A 276 -4.11 -7.41 10.74
C ALA A 276 -4.73 -7.21 12.15
N PRO A 277 -5.79 -7.95 12.51
CA PRO A 277 -6.59 -7.67 13.71
C PRO A 277 -5.81 -7.85 15.02
N GLU A 278 -4.91 -8.84 15.11
CA GLU A 278 -4.06 -9.06 16.28
C GLU A 278 -3.10 -7.90 16.50
N TYR A 279 -2.47 -7.42 15.43
CA TYR A 279 -1.46 -6.36 15.47
C TYR A 279 -2.12 -5.01 15.75
N ALA A 280 -3.28 -4.74 15.15
CA ALA A 280 -4.11 -3.57 15.44
C ALA A 280 -4.59 -3.50 16.91
N MET A 281 -4.80 -4.66 17.55
CA MET A 281 -5.26 -4.75 18.94
C MET A 281 -4.13 -4.75 19.98
N THR A 282 -2.96 -5.29 19.64
CA THR A 282 -1.89 -5.59 20.62
C THR A 282 -0.56 -4.87 20.38
N GLY A 283 -0.31 -4.33 19.19
CA GLY A 283 1.01 -3.83 18.79
C GLY A 283 2.05 -4.92 18.50
N GLN A 284 1.69 -6.20 18.61
CA GLN A 284 2.58 -7.33 18.28
C GLN A 284 2.62 -7.53 16.76
N LEU A 285 3.71 -7.11 16.12
CA LEU A 285 3.91 -7.26 14.68
C LEU A 285 4.58 -8.61 14.36
N THR A 286 4.09 -9.32 13.34
CA THR A 286 4.64 -10.61 12.90
C THR A 286 4.64 -10.72 11.37
N PHE A 287 5.41 -11.67 10.81
CA PHE A 287 5.33 -12.01 9.38
C PHE A 287 3.89 -12.36 8.95
N LYS A 288 3.12 -13.03 9.83
CA LYS A 288 1.70 -13.36 9.59
C LYS A 288 0.79 -12.13 9.50
N SER A 289 1.22 -10.97 9.99
CA SER A 289 0.48 -9.71 9.81
C SER A 289 0.59 -9.19 8.36
N ASP A 290 1.74 -9.38 7.69
CA ASP A 290 1.85 -9.10 6.25
C ASP A 290 1.04 -10.09 5.40
N ILE A 291 0.95 -11.38 5.80
CA ILE A 291 0.12 -12.38 5.11
C ILE A 291 -1.36 -11.96 5.11
N PHE A 292 -1.84 -11.35 6.20
CA PHE A 292 -3.19 -10.79 6.25
C PHE A 292 -3.36 -9.64 5.25
N SER A 293 -2.44 -8.66 5.26
CA SER A 293 -2.42 -7.54 4.31
C SER A 293 -2.38 -8.02 2.85
N PHE A 294 -1.60 -9.07 2.55
CA PHE A 294 -1.56 -9.74 1.25
C PHE A 294 -2.93 -10.34 0.89
N GLY A 295 -3.61 -10.98 1.85
CA GLY A 295 -4.97 -11.49 1.68
C GLY A 295 -5.98 -10.40 1.33
N VAL A 296 -5.81 -9.18 1.86
CA VAL A 296 -6.63 -8.01 1.49
C VAL A 296 -6.35 -7.59 0.05
N VAL A 297 -5.08 -7.45 -0.35
CA VAL A 297 -4.70 -7.12 -1.74
C VAL A 297 -5.20 -8.18 -2.73
N LEU A 298 -5.14 -9.47 -2.39
CA LEU A 298 -5.68 -10.55 -3.23
C LEU A 298 -7.21 -10.46 -3.36
N LEU A 299 -7.92 -10.00 -2.31
CA LEU A 299 -9.34 -9.68 -2.43
C LEU A 299 -9.58 -8.47 -3.33
N GLU A 300 -8.80 -7.38 -3.24
CA GLU A 300 -8.94 -6.23 -4.16
C GLU A 300 -8.75 -6.67 -5.63
N LEU A 301 -7.73 -7.51 -5.89
CA LEU A 301 -7.46 -8.08 -7.21
C LEU A 301 -8.64 -8.92 -7.74
N ILE A 302 -9.26 -9.76 -6.91
CA ILE A 302 -10.40 -10.61 -7.33
C ILE A 302 -11.68 -9.79 -7.51
N THR A 303 -11.93 -8.82 -6.63
CA THR A 303 -13.23 -8.13 -6.47
C THR A 303 -13.36 -6.81 -7.22
N GLY A 304 -12.24 -6.14 -7.54
CA GLY A 304 -12.26 -4.73 -8.02
C GLY A 304 -12.74 -3.74 -6.95
N MET A 305 -12.84 -4.15 -5.68
CA MET A 305 -13.33 -3.32 -4.58
C MET A 305 -12.16 -2.83 -3.71
N LYS A 306 -12.27 -1.58 -3.24
CA LYS A 306 -11.33 -1.00 -2.27
C LYS A 306 -11.38 -1.72 -0.92
N ALA A 307 -10.22 -1.89 -0.30
CA ALA A 307 -10.07 -2.46 1.05
C ALA A 307 -10.98 -1.80 2.12
N ILE A 308 -11.30 -0.51 1.96
CA ILE A 308 -12.34 0.21 2.70
C ILE A 308 -13.27 0.90 1.70
N TYR A 309 -14.58 0.79 1.90
CA TYR A 309 -15.58 1.50 1.09
C TYR A 309 -16.74 2.05 1.94
N LYS A 310 -17.32 3.15 1.45
CA LYS A 310 -18.46 3.83 2.07
C LYS A 310 -19.76 3.34 1.46
N THR A 311 -20.76 3.11 2.31
CA THR A 311 -22.12 2.70 1.88
C THR A 311 -23.15 3.70 2.36
N LYS A 312 -24.21 3.95 1.58
CA LYS A 312 -25.25 4.93 1.93
C LYS A 312 -26.02 4.64 3.23
N ALA A 313 -25.81 3.48 3.86
CA ALA A 313 -26.56 2.99 5.02
C ALA A 313 -25.71 2.66 6.26
N ARG A 314 -24.37 2.75 6.20
CA ARG A 314 -23.47 2.42 7.33
C ARG A 314 -22.19 3.27 7.32
N LYS A 315 -21.53 3.35 8.47
CA LYS A 315 -20.12 3.74 8.61
C LYS A 315 -19.22 2.87 7.69
N ASP A 316 -17.97 3.30 7.53
CA ASP A 316 -16.95 2.65 6.68
C ASP A 316 -16.93 1.12 6.87
N GLN A 317 -17.03 0.38 5.76
CA GLN A 317 -17.00 -1.09 5.75
C GLN A 317 -15.67 -1.59 5.19
N THR A 318 -15.14 -2.67 5.77
CA THR A 318 -13.92 -3.32 5.29
C THR A 318 -14.24 -4.44 4.30
N LEU A 319 -13.40 -4.59 3.28
CA LEU A 319 -13.54 -5.63 2.26
C LEU A 319 -13.53 -7.04 2.87
N VAL A 320 -12.66 -7.26 3.87
CA VAL A 320 -12.60 -8.52 4.63
C VAL A 320 -13.92 -8.80 5.37
N GLY A 321 -14.52 -7.78 6.01
CA GLY A 321 -15.79 -7.93 6.73
C GLY A 321 -16.96 -8.33 5.81
N TRP A 322 -16.94 -7.86 4.57
CA TRP A 322 -17.90 -8.24 3.53
C TRP A 322 -17.61 -9.63 2.91
N ALA A 323 -16.33 -9.98 2.71
CA ALA A 323 -15.92 -11.26 2.12
C ALA A 323 -16.12 -12.46 3.06
N ARG A 324 -15.89 -12.28 4.37
CA ARG A 324 -16.01 -13.34 5.42
C ARG A 324 -17.28 -14.21 5.32
N PRO A 325 -18.51 -13.67 5.21
CA PRO A 325 -19.71 -14.51 5.06
C PRO A 325 -19.79 -15.23 3.72
N LEU A 326 -19.20 -14.68 2.65
CA LEU A 326 -19.29 -15.24 1.28
C LEU A 326 -18.37 -16.45 1.08
N PHE A 327 -17.23 -16.51 1.78
CA PHE A 327 -16.32 -17.67 1.77
C PHE A 327 -16.99 -18.99 2.21
N LYS A 328 -18.14 -18.94 2.90
CA LYS A 328 -18.84 -20.13 3.42
C LYS A 328 -19.61 -20.92 2.37
N ASP A 329 -19.90 -20.35 1.20
CA ASP A 329 -20.70 -21.00 0.16
C ASP A 329 -20.14 -20.68 -1.24
N ARG A 330 -19.61 -21.73 -1.89
CA ARG A 330 -19.02 -21.68 -3.23
C ARG A 330 -19.97 -21.10 -4.28
N LYS A 331 -21.29 -21.23 -4.11
CA LYS A 331 -22.31 -20.67 -5.02
C LYS A 331 -22.30 -19.14 -5.05
N ASN A 332 -21.70 -18.49 -4.04
CA ASN A 332 -21.50 -17.04 -4.01
C ASN A 332 -20.16 -16.58 -4.58
N PHE A 333 -19.22 -17.48 -4.90
CA PHE A 333 -17.89 -17.07 -5.39
C PHE A 333 -17.96 -16.30 -6.71
N LYS A 334 -18.86 -16.70 -7.63
CA LYS A 334 -19.14 -15.95 -8.88
C LYS A 334 -19.73 -14.54 -8.63
N LYS A 335 -20.18 -14.22 -7.40
CA LYS A 335 -20.66 -12.88 -6.96
C LYS A 335 -19.55 -12.04 -6.28
N MET A 336 -18.40 -12.63 -5.99
CA MET A 336 -17.23 -11.93 -5.42
C MET A 336 -16.27 -11.40 -6.49
N VAL A 337 -16.55 -11.67 -7.77
CA VAL A 337 -15.66 -11.30 -8.87
C VAL A 337 -15.97 -9.89 -9.34
N ASP A 338 -14.93 -9.14 -9.66
CA ASP A 338 -15.01 -7.85 -10.35
C ASP A 338 -15.95 -7.93 -11.56
N PRO A 339 -17.06 -7.16 -11.60
CA PRO A 339 -17.98 -7.12 -12.74
C PRO A 339 -17.28 -6.75 -14.05
N LEU A 340 -16.19 -5.96 -13.99
CA LEU A 340 -15.40 -5.53 -15.15
C LEU A 340 -14.56 -6.64 -15.78
N MET A 341 -14.53 -7.85 -15.19
CA MET A 341 -13.98 -9.04 -15.84
C MET A 341 -15.01 -9.79 -16.71
N GLU A 342 -16.30 -9.41 -16.71
CA GLU A 342 -17.37 -9.91 -17.60
C GLU A 342 -17.54 -11.45 -17.74
N GLY A 343 -16.92 -12.24 -16.86
CA GLY A 343 -16.91 -13.72 -16.93
C GLY A 343 -15.62 -14.32 -17.51
N ASP A 344 -14.64 -13.52 -17.92
CA ASP A 344 -13.37 -13.94 -18.51
C ASP A 344 -12.33 -14.36 -17.45
N TYR A 345 -12.68 -15.40 -16.70
CA TYR A 345 -11.83 -16.03 -15.69
C TYR A 345 -12.09 -17.55 -15.61
N PRO A 346 -11.06 -18.36 -15.28
CA PRO A 346 -11.24 -19.79 -15.05
C PRO A 346 -11.90 -20.04 -13.69
N VAL A 347 -13.11 -20.62 -13.67
CA VAL A 347 -13.89 -20.88 -12.44
C VAL A 347 -13.08 -21.64 -11.38
N ARG A 348 -12.31 -22.66 -11.78
CA ARG A 348 -11.41 -23.39 -10.88
C ARG A 348 -10.30 -22.49 -10.29
N GLY A 349 -9.71 -21.62 -11.11
CA GLY A 349 -8.68 -20.67 -10.67
C GLY A 349 -9.24 -19.62 -9.70
N LEU A 350 -10.47 -19.15 -9.93
CA LEU A 350 -11.20 -18.31 -8.98
C LEU A 350 -11.40 -19.02 -7.63
N TYR A 351 -11.82 -20.28 -7.63
CA TYR A 351 -12.05 -21.04 -6.39
C TYR A 351 -10.74 -21.22 -5.61
N GLN A 352 -9.62 -21.46 -6.30
CA GLN A 352 -8.30 -21.54 -5.70
C GLN A 352 -7.83 -20.18 -5.15
N ALA A 353 -7.97 -19.09 -5.92
CA ALA A 353 -7.58 -17.74 -5.49
C ALA A 353 -8.39 -17.24 -4.28
N LEU A 354 -9.71 -17.49 -4.26
CA LEU A 354 -10.56 -17.18 -3.11
C LEU A 354 -10.21 -18.04 -1.88
N ALA A 355 -9.82 -19.30 -2.06
CA ALA A 355 -9.34 -20.14 -0.95
C ALA A 355 -8.02 -19.60 -0.35
N ILE A 356 -7.05 -19.20 -1.20
CA ILE A 356 -5.81 -18.55 -0.74
C ILE A 356 -6.14 -17.27 0.03
N ALA A 357 -6.99 -16.39 -0.53
CA ALA A 357 -7.42 -15.16 0.14
C ALA A 357 -8.09 -15.44 1.50
N ALA A 358 -8.99 -16.43 1.57
CA ALA A 358 -9.70 -16.83 2.78
C ALA A 358 -8.76 -17.39 3.88
N MET A 359 -7.69 -18.08 3.51
CA MET A 359 -6.66 -18.53 4.45
C MET A 359 -5.77 -17.38 4.92
N CYS A 360 -5.40 -16.46 4.02
CA CYS A 360 -4.61 -15.29 4.37
C CYS A 360 -5.32 -14.32 5.33
N VAL A 361 -6.63 -14.08 5.16
CA VAL A 361 -7.40 -13.15 6.02
C VAL A 361 -8.00 -13.79 7.29
N GLN A 362 -7.48 -14.94 7.75
CA GLN A 362 -7.91 -15.53 9.02
C GLN A 362 -7.61 -14.62 10.21
N ASP A 363 -8.52 -14.56 11.18
CA ASP A 363 -8.33 -13.73 12.38
C ASP A 363 -7.18 -14.27 13.26
N GLN A 364 -7.03 -15.60 13.31
CA GLN A 364 -5.95 -16.27 14.04
C GLN A 364 -4.66 -16.34 13.18
N PRO A 365 -3.53 -15.74 13.61
CA PRO A 365 -2.29 -15.72 12.82
C PRO A 365 -1.68 -17.11 12.56
N GLY A 366 -1.93 -18.05 13.47
CA GLY A 366 -1.53 -19.45 13.30
C GLY A 366 -2.23 -20.15 12.12
N MET A 367 -3.45 -19.74 11.78
CA MET A 367 -4.25 -20.31 10.69
C MET A 367 -3.94 -19.71 9.31
N ARG A 368 -3.14 -18.63 9.26
CA ARG A 368 -2.65 -18.06 8.00
C ARG A 368 -1.49 -18.92 7.47
N PRO A 369 -1.34 -19.10 6.15
CA PRO A 369 -0.22 -19.85 5.57
C PRO A 369 1.14 -19.17 5.83
N VAL A 370 2.24 -19.86 5.52
CA VAL A 370 3.54 -19.21 5.30
C VAL A 370 3.61 -18.64 3.88
N ILE A 371 4.50 -17.68 3.64
CA ILE A 371 4.53 -16.97 2.35
C ILE A 371 4.93 -17.88 1.17
N SER A 372 5.80 -18.86 1.39
CA SER A 372 6.20 -19.86 0.38
C SER A 372 5.02 -20.68 -0.16
N ASP A 373 4.04 -21.03 0.69
CA ASP A 373 2.84 -21.76 0.27
C ASP A 373 1.94 -20.89 -0.62
N VAL A 374 1.87 -19.59 -0.29
CA VAL A 374 1.11 -18.59 -1.06
C VAL A 374 1.78 -18.34 -2.41
N VAL A 375 3.12 -18.22 -2.45
CA VAL A 375 3.90 -18.14 -3.69
C VAL A 375 3.66 -19.37 -4.56
N MET A 376 3.85 -20.58 -4.04
CA MET A 376 3.68 -21.82 -4.79
C MET A 376 2.27 -21.94 -5.40
N ALA A 377 1.23 -21.59 -4.63
CA ALA A 377 -0.15 -21.64 -5.09
C ALA A 377 -0.48 -20.57 -6.14
N LEU A 378 0.11 -19.37 -6.04
CA LEU A 378 -0.11 -18.28 -7.00
C LEU A 378 0.73 -18.41 -8.26
N ASP A 379 1.96 -18.92 -8.19
CA ASP A 379 2.78 -19.24 -9.37
C ASP A 379 2.10 -20.32 -10.21
N HIS A 380 1.49 -21.34 -9.56
CA HIS A 380 0.64 -22.30 -10.26
C HIS A 380 -0.53 -21.61 -10.99
N LEU A 381 -1.26 -20.71 -10.32
CA LEU A 381 -2.38 -19.98 -10.92
C LEU A 381 -1.96 -19.02 -12.05
N ALA A 382 -0.81 -18.36 -11.92
CA ALA A 382 -0.26 -17.49 -12.95
C ALA A 382 0.29 -18.27 -14.17
N SER A 383 0.79 -19.50 -13.95
CA SER A 383 1.23 -20.40 -15.04
C SER A 383 0.07 -20.91 -15.90
N CYS A 384 -1.13 -21.03 -15.33
CA CYS A 384 -2.33 -21.47 -16.04
C CYS A 384 -3.01 -20.32 -16.80
N SER A 385 -2.33 -19.83 -17.85
CA SER A 385 -2.84 -18.78 -18.74
C SER A 385 -4.24 -19.08 -19.26
N TYR A 386 -5.21 -18.26 -18.90
CA TYR A 386 -6.58 -18.35 -19.38
C TYR A 386 -6.73 -17.67 -20.75
N ASP A 387 -7.37 -18.37 -21.70
CA ASP A 387 -7.71 -17.85 -23.02
C ASP A 387 -9.24 -17.86 -23.18
N ALA A 388 -9.84 -16.67 -23.24
CA ALA A 388 -11.29 -16.49 -23.39
C ALA A 388 -11.82 -16.90 -24.77
N THR A 389 -10.96 -17.03 -25.80
CA THR A 389 -11.37 -17.45 -27.14
C THR A 389 -11.69 -18.95 -27.20
N HIS A 390 -11.08 -19.75 -26.31
CA HIS A 390 -11.31 -21.19 -26.19
C HIS A 390 -12.49 -21.56 -25.26
N LYS A 391 -13.55 -20.76 -25.24
CA LYS A 391 -14.80 -21.03 -24.48
C LYS A 391 -15.57 -22.28 -24.93
N ASP A 392 -15.20 -22.90 -26.05
CA ASP A 392 -15.94 -24.02 -26.64
C ASP A 392 -15.51 -25.41 -26.11
N LYS A 393 -16.49 -26.29 -25.90
CA LYS A 393 -16.41 -27.75 -25.61
C LYS A 393 -15.76 -28.23 -24.30
N ARG A 394 -14.86 -27.51 -23.62
CA ARG A 394 -14.22 -28.03 -22.37
C ARG A 394 -14.98 -27.71 -21.07
N THR A 395 -15.64 -26.56 -20.98
CA THR A 395 -16.27 -26.05 -19.75
C THR A 395 -17.36 -26.99 -19.22
N ASN A 396 -18.30 -27.40 -20.07
CA ASN A 396 -19.43 -28.27 -19.71
C ASN A 396 -19.02 -29.66 -19.22
N VAL A 397 -17.82 -30.14 -19.55
CA VAL A 397 -17.28 -31.43 -19.09
C VAL A 397 -16.61 -31.29 -17.72
N ILE A 398 -16.22 -30.08 -17.32
CA ILE A 398 -15.53 -29.80 -16.07
C ILE A 398 -16.51 -29.32 -14.99
N GLU A 399 -17.45 -28.41 -15.30
CA GLU A 399 -18.49 -28.02 -14.32
C GLU A 399 -19.32 -29.24 -13.87
N ASN A 400 -19.81 -30.07 -14.81
CA ASN A 400 -20.51 -31.33 -14.47
C ASN A 400 -19.67 -32.28 -13.58
N ARG A 401 -18.35 -32.35 -13.78
CA ARG A 401 -17.46 -33.21 -12.96
C ARG A 401 -17.22 -32.66 -11.56
N VAL A 402 -17.13 -31.33 -11.42
CA VAL A 402 -17.02 -30.69 -10.10
C VAL A 402 -18.34 -30.85 -9.34
N ASP A 403 -19.48 -30.68 -10.00
CA ASP A 403 -20.80 -30.90 -9.39
C ASP A 403 -21.00 -32.37 -8.95
N ASP A 404 -20.53 -33.35 -9.73
CA ASP A 404 -20.62 -34.78 -9.38
C ASP A 404 -19.62 -35.21 -8.29
N GLU A 405 -18.47 -34.55 -8.14
CA GLU A 405 -17.59 -34.74 -6.97
C GLU A 405 -18.12 -34.01 -5.73
N GLU A 406 -18.71 -32.81 -5.87
CA GLU A 406 -19.34 -32.10 -4.73
C GLU A 406 -20.55 -32.86 -4.18
N LYS A 407 -21.36 -33.52 -5.03
CA LYS A 407 -22.41 -34.46 -4.55
C LYS A 407 -21.82 -35.55 -3.67
N LYS A 408 -20.81 -36.29 -4.16
CA LYS A 408 -20.19 -37.40 -3.43
C LYS A 408 -19.57 -36.97 -2.10
N VAL A 409 -18.90 -35.82 -2.06
CA VAL A 409 -18.34 -35.28 -0.81
C VAL A 409 -19.45 -34.86 0.16
N THR A 410 -20.56 -34.31 -0.35
CA THR A 410 -21.71 -33.93 0.49
C THR A 410 -22.41 -35.18 1.05
N GLU A 411 -22.69 -36.18 0.22
CA GLU A 411 -23.29 -37.47 0.61
C GLU A 411 -22.40 -38.21 1.64
N SER A 412 -21.09 -38.23 1.42
CA SER A 412 -20.12 -38.82 2.37
C SER A 412 -20.13 -38.11 3.73
N ASN A 413 -20.21 -36.77 3.73
CA ASN A 413 -20.27 -36.00 4.96
C ASN A 413 -21.60 -36.20 5.71
N VAL A 414 -22.73 -36.34 5.01
CA VAL A 414 -24.03 -36.66 5.63
C VAL A 414 -24.00 -38.04 6.30
N CYS A 415 -23.50 -39.07 5.62
CA CYS A 415 -23.33 -40.40 6.23
C CYS A 415 -22.44 -40.33 7.49
N MET A 416 -21.34 -39.57 7.42
CA MET A 416 -20.42 -39.35 8.54
C MET A 416 -20.97 -38.46 9.66
N GLU A 417 -22.13 -37.82 9.50
CA GLU A 417 -22.87 -37.14 10.57
C GLU A 417 -23.99 -38.03 11.12
N GLU A 418 -24.69 -38.79 10.28
CA GLU A 418 -25.68 -39.79 10.70
C GLU A 418 -25.05 -40.90 11.55
N GLU A 419 -23.90 -41.45 11.16
CA GLU A 419 -23.17 -42.47 11.93
C GLU A 419 -22.71 -41.92 13.30
N LYS A 420 -22.32 -40.63 13.38
CA LYS A 420 -22.02 -39.95 14.65
C LYS A 420 -23.28 -39.72 15.49
N GLN A 421 -24.42 -39.48 14.86
CA GLN A 421 -25.71 -39.33 15.53
C GLN A 421 -26.13 -40.67 16.18
N GLU A 422 -26.00 -41.79 15.47
CA GLU A 422 -26.29 -43.13 15.99
C GLU A 422 -25.36 -43.53 17.14
N ILE A 423 -24.04 -43.33 17.00
CA ILE A 423 -23.07 -43.58 18.09
C ILE A 423 -23.43 -42.78 19.35
N LYS A 424 -23.93 -41.55 19.18
CA LYS A 424 -24.36 -40.66 20.28
C LYS A 424 -25.70 -41.07 20.91
N ILE A 425 -26.57 -41.77 20.17
CA ILE A 425 -27.81 -42.36 20.68
C ILE A 425 -27.50 -43.65 21.45
N CYS A 426 -26.67 -44.54 20.90
CA CYS A 426 -26.26 -45.79 21.54
C CYS A 426 -25.53 -45.56 22.87
N SER A 427 -24.67 -44.53 22.94
CA SER A 427 -23.98 -44.14 24.18
C SER A 427 -24.89 -43.43 25.21
N ALA A 428 -26.07 -42.94 24.80
CA ALA A 428 -27.08 -42.38 25.69
C ALA A 428 -28.05 -43.44 26.26
N GLN A 429 -28.03 -44.67 25.75
CA GLN A 429 -28.85 -45.80 26.22
C GLN A 429 -28.07 -46.79 27.12
N ALA A 430 -26.81 -46.48 27.44
CA ALA A 430 -25.89 -47.35 28.17
C ALA A 430 -25.44 -46.80 29.54
N ASN A 431 -26.13 -45.78 30.07
CA ASN A 431 -25.94 -45.21 31.42
C ASN A 431 -27.27 -45.20 32.19
#